data_AF-A0A914LJK1-F1
#
_entry.id   AF-A0A914LJK1-F1
#
_cell.length_a   1.000
_cell.length_b   1.000
_cell.length_c   1.000
_cell.angle_alpha   90.00
_cell.angle_beta   90.00
_cell.angle_gamma   90.00
#
_symmetry.space_group_name_H-M   'P 1'
#
loop_
_entity.id
_entity.type
_entity.pdbx_description
1 polymer ?
#
loop_
_entity_poly.entity_id
_entity_poly.type
_entity_poly.pdbx_seq_one_letter_code
_entity_poly.pdbx_strand_id
1 'polypeptide(L)'
;MGKLPKNFALLKRSENQRISRRRLQENSSFSSNVSSGEDDKKELSHDIVTDWKDSDWAPSISAVFKILFSIRLSASLWSIISDCDEVYNYWEPLHLVLFKRGFQTWEYSPVYGIRSWLYILLYAGPAKFLIKIFPDSKVALFFSLRFLISFFTLFSELFLYRAICQRISNSIGRTFILFSTFSSAMFGASCAFLPSSFSMSLNAFASAFYLFEYWSLSIFCTAISALIGWPFSAILGLPIVIEMLIIRKRKLALKFLFYSILFGLLICLLLFIVDTHFFGRPVLAPLNIIFYNIFSSNGPNLYGKEPISFYLKNLFLNFNIAFILAIFAIPFCLFFLIIQKINEEKYKKEDKTILFKNYFGNNPLKQWERFRPLIFLSMSATIWMLIFMLQPHKEERFLFPIYPHICLLAAICLDCLYRLLNKTKFATTFCVAILIIFVIASFSRIAALHRNYSGLLDIYKDFNNKISSDRILIQNLIRKSSSS
;
A
#
# COMPACT_ATOMS: atom_id res chain seq x y z
N MET A 1 69.29 20.69 5.19
CA MET A 1 68.68 20.02 4.02
C MET A 1 67.25 19.65 4.42
N GLY A 2 66.14 20.31 4.11
CA GLY A 2 65.68 21.34 3.15
C GLY A 2 64.32 20.84 2.65
N LYS A 3 63.14 21.49 2.75
CA LYS A 3 62.66 22.81 3.18
C LYS A 3 61.22 22.66 3.74
N LEU A 4 60.87 23.44 4.77
CA LEU A 4 59.52 23.84 5.23
C LEU A 4 58.96 25.01 4.35
N PRO A 5 57.82 25.71 4.61
CA PRO A 5 56.45 25.39 5.10
C PRO A 5 55.32 26.17 4.32
N LYS A 6 54.10 26.32 4.92
CA LYS A 6 53.03 27.35 4.73
C LYS A 6 51.82 26.94 3.85
N ASN A 7 50.54 27.24 4.13
CA ASN A 7 49.89 28.21 5.03
C ASN A 7 48.40 27.86 5.29
N PHE A 8 47.88 28.42 6.39
CA PHE A 8 46.50 28.49 6.86
C PHE A 8 45.63 29.55 6.12
N ALA A 9 44.32 29.54 6.42
CA ALA A 9 43.27 30.58 6.26
C ALA A 9 42.34 30.46 5.00
N LEU A 10 41.05 30.11 5.14
CA LEU A 10 39.86 30.86 5.64
C LEU A 10 39.29 31.94 4.68
N LEU A 11 38.02 31.73 4.32
CA LEU A 11 36.94 32.70 3.99
C LEU A 11 37.04 33.56 2.72
N LYS A 12 36.11 33.35 1.77
CA LYS A 12 34.99 34.29 1.55
C LYS A 12 33.96 33.78 0.53
N ARG A 13 32.72 34.20 0.76
CA ARG A 13 31.47 33.95 0.04
C ARG A 13 31.09 35.23 -0.71
N SER A 14 30.81 35.16 -2.01
CA SER A 14 30.02 36.09 -2.84
C SER A 14 30.13 35.63 -4.31
N GLU A 15 29.23 35.79 -5.25
CA GLU A 15 27.80 36.10 -5.35
C GLU A 15 27.40 35.64 -6.77
N ASN A 16 26.10 35.63 -7.05
CA ASN A 16 25.48 35.20 -8.31
C ASN A 16 26.09 35.80 -9.58
N GLN A 17 26.16 35.00 -10.66
CA GLN A 17 25.74 35.47 -11.99
C GLN A 17 25.31 34.30 -12.90
N ARG A 18 24.09 34.41 -13.42
CA ARG A 18 23.45 33.54 -14.41
C ARG A 18 24.16 33.66 -15.75
N ILE A 19 24.63 32.54 -16.34
CA ILE A 19 24.90 32.46 -17.78
C ILE A 19 24.33 31.16 -18.35
N SER A 20 23.66 31.33 -19.49
CA SER A 20 22.77 30.44 -20.23
C SER A 20 23.36 29.10 -20.70
N ARG A 21 22.72 27.98 -20.31
CA ARG A 21 22.91 26.65 -20.92
C ARG A 21 22.14 26.54 -22.24
N ARG A 22 22.65 27.13 -23.32
CA ARG A 22 22.08 26.97 -24.67
C ARG A 22 23.11 26.65 -25.77
N ARG A 23 24.32 26.19 -25.44
CA ARG A 23 25.38 25.88 -26.43
C ARG A 23 26.26 24.66 -26.10
N LEU A 24 25.68 23.57 -25.61
CA LEU A 24 26.44 22.32 -25.42
C LEU A 24 25.71 21.07 -25.95
N GLN A 25 24.94 21.21 -27.03
CA GLN A 25 24.21 20.08 -27.62
C GLN A 25 24.40 19.90 -29.13
N GLU A 26 25.30 20.63 -29.79
CA GLU A 26 25.46 20.56 -31.25
C GLU A 26 26.78 19.96 -31.76
N ASN A 27 27.73 19.57 -30.91
CA ASN A 27 28.98 18.97 -31.39
C ASN A 27 29.24 17.60 -30.77
N SER A 28 28.64 16.55 -31.34
CA SER A 28 29.26 15.22 -31.40
C SER A 28 28.52 14.32 -32.39
N SER A 29 28.62 14.64 -33.68
CA SER A 29 28.44 13.69 -34.77
C SER A 29 29.77 13.55 -35.51
N PHE A 30 30.57 12.56 -35.13
CA PHE A 30 31.63 12.06 -35.99
C PHE A 30 31.87 10.57 -35.75
N SER A 31 31.93 9.82 -36.84
CA SER A 31 31.98 8.37 -36.92
C SER A 31 33.33 7.77 -36.54
N SER A 32 33.32 6.56 -36.00
CA SER A 32 34.35 5.55 -36.30
C SER A 32 33.81 4.14 -36.01
N ASN A 33 33.71 3.32 -37.06
CA ASN A 33 33.52 1.87 -36.99
C ASN A 33 34.79 1.22 -36.44
N VAL A 34 34.69 0.40 -35.38
CA VAL A 34 35.54 -0.79 -35.16
C VAL A 34 34.70 -1.85 -34.45
N SER A 35 34.67 -3.05 -35.04
CA SER A 35 34.09 -4.27 -34.52
C SER A 35 34.97 -4.94 -33.46
N SER A 36 34.38 -5.34 -32.34
CA SER A 36 34.73 -6.57 -31.60
C SER A 36 33.61 -6.85 -30.59
N GLY A 37 33.14 -8.10 -30.60
CA GLY A 37 32.11 -8.57 -29.68
C GLY A 37 32.69 -8.83 -28.30
N GLU A 38 31.84 -8.69 -27.30
CA GLU A 38 31.60 -9.74 -26.31
C GLU A 38 30.37 -9.38 -25.49
N ASP A 39 29.46 -10.35 -25.47
CA ASP A 39 28.28 -10.42 -24.62
C ASP A 39 28.66 -10.29 -23.12
N ASP A 40 27.67 -9.97 -22.30
CA ASP A 40 27.69 -9.86 -20.83
C ASP A 40 27.75 -8.43 -20.26
N LYS A 41 26.60 -7.73 -20.36
CA LYS A 41 26.09 -6.73 -19.38
C LYS A 41 24.77 -6.08 -19.87
N LYS A 42 23.75 -6.89 -20.15
CA LYS A 42 22.41 -6.40 -20.54
C LYS A 42 21.29 -6.99 -19.69
N GLU A 43 21.38 -6.87 -18.37
CA GLU A 43 20.21 -7.07 -17.50
C GLU A 43 20.19 -6.10 -16.31
N LEU A 44 20.19 -4.78 -16.56
CA LEU A 44 19.70 -3.81 -15.56
C LEU A 44 19.45 -2.39 -16.11
N SER A 45 18.66 -2.24 -17.18
CA SER A 45 18.10 -0.92 -17.55
C SER A 45 17.11 -1.02 -18.72
N HIS A 46 16.03 -1.77 -18.56
CA HIS A 46 14.83 -1.48 -19.33
C HIS A 46 13.99 -0.42 -18.60
N ASP A 47 14.56 0.79 -18.49
CA ASP A 47 13.72 1.98 -18.46
C ASP A 47 13.04 2.02 -19.83
N ILE A 48 11.79 1.53 -19.89
CA ILE A 48 10.91 1.86 -21.01
C ILE A 48 10.67 3.37 -20.87
N VAL A 49 11.56 4.16 -21.45
CA VAL A 49 11.38 5.59 -21.66
C VAL A 49 10.22 5.71 -22.64
N THR A 50 9.02 5.76 -22.10
CA THR A 50 7.89 6.27 -22.87
C THR A 50 8.18 7.76 -23.07
N ASP A 51 8.21 8.17 -24.33
CA ASP A 51 8.53 9.52 -24.85
C ASP A 51 7.54 10.62 -24.41
N TRP A 52 6.79 10.39 -23.31
CA TRP A 52 5.55 11.10 -22.97
C TRP A 52 5.43 11.42 -21.48
N LYS A 53 6.56 11.57 -20.76
CA LYS A 53 6.54 12.01 -19.34
C LYS A 53 5.77 13.34 -19.23
N ASP A 54 4.74 13.35 -18.38
CA ASP A 54 4.12 14.60 -17.89
C ASP A 54 5.26 15.52 -17.41
N SER A 55 5.36 16.72 -17.96
CA SER A 55 6.37 17.71 -17.57
C SER A 55 6.15 18.27 -16.17
N ASP A 56 5.06 17.86 -15.51
CA ASP A 56 4.72 18.20 -14.14
C ASP A 56 5.75 17.64 -13.15
N TRP A 57 6.14 18.46 -12.17
CA TRP A 57 7.01 18.08 -11.06
C TRP A 57 6.44 16.92 -10.23
N ALA A 58 7.27 16.00 -9.75
CA ALA A 58 6.89 15.03 -8.73
C ALA A 58 7.90 15.06 -7.57
N PRO A 59 7.46 14.93 -6.30
CA PRO A 59 8.35 14.70 -5.18
C PRO A 59 9.30 13.53 -5.46
N SER A 60 10.57 13.68 -5.08
CA SER A 60 11.54 12.59 -5.21
C SER A 60 11.13 11.41 -4.32
N ILE A 61 11.53 10.20 -4.72
CA ILE A 61 11.26 8.96 -3.96
C ILE A 61 11.78 9.09 -2.53
N SER A 62 12.93 9.73 -2.32
CA SER A 62 13.50 9.97 -0.98
C SER A 62 12.63 10.92 -0.15
N ALA A 63 12.09 11.99 -0.73
CA ALA A 63 11.19 12.89 -0.01
C ALA A 63 9.90 12.18 0.39
N VAL A 64 9.29 11.42 -0.52
CA VAL A 64 8.09 10.62 -0.23
C VAL A 64 8.36 9.58 0.85
N PHE A 65 9.48 8.87 0.76
CA PHE A 65 9.88 7.90 1.78
C PHE A 65 9.96 8.54 3.17
N LYS A 66 10.61 9.71 3.30
CA LYS A 66 10.74 10.40 4.60
C LYS A 66 9.38 10.83 5.16
N ILE A 67 8.49 11.35 4.31
CA ILE A 67 7.14 11.76 4.72
C ILE A 67 6.33 10.55 5.18
N LEU A 68 6.25 9.50 4.36
CA LEU A 68 5.55 8.28 4.73
C LEU A 68 6.16 7.66 5.98
N PHE A 69 7.48 7.62 6.09
CA PHE A 69 8.18 7.05 7.24
C PHE A 69 7.77 7.73 8.54
N SER A 70 7.77 9.07 8.55
CA SER A 70 7.35 9.85 9.71
C SER A 70 5.90 9.55 10.10
N ILE A 71 4.98 9.52 9.13
CA ILE A 71 3.55 9.34 9.40
C ILE A 71 3.21 7.89 9.77
N ARG A 72 3.85 6.90 9.14
CA ARG A 72 3.66 5.47 9.43
C ARG A 72 4.31 5.06 10.75
N LEU A 73 5.45 5.64 11.11
CA LEU A 73 6.00 5.53 12.46
C LEU A 73 5.03 6.12 13.49
N SER A 74 4.51 7.32 13.23
CA SER A 74 3.50 7.97 14.08
C SER A 74 2.25 7.10 14.25
N ALA A 75 1.78 6.47 13.17
CA ALA A 75 0.68 5.51 13.20
C ALA A 75 0.98 4.33 14.13
N SER A 76 2.15 3.71 14.03
CA SER A 76 2.51 2.57 14.88
C SER A 76 2.50 2.89 16.38
N LEU A 77 2.74 4.15 16.76
CA LEU A 77 2.78 4.62 18.14
C LEU A 77 1.44 5.12 18.68
N TRP A 78 0.66 5.86 17.87
CA TRP A 78 -0.53 6.58 18.34
C TRP A 78 -1.87 6.01 17.86
N SER A 79 -1.85 5.08 16.90
CA SER A 79 -3.09 4.39 16.52
C SER A 79 -3.60 3.49 17.65
N ILE A 80 -4.92 3.43 17.76
CA ILE A 80 -5.60 2.49 18.66
C ILE A 80 -5.69 1.10 18.02
N ILE A 81 -5.94 0.08 18.83
CA ILE A 81 -6.41 -1.22 18.34
C ILE A 81 -7.94 -1.14 18.29
N SER A 82 -8.50 -1.14 17.09
CA SER A 82 -9.96 -0.98 16.88
C SER A 82 -10.70 -2.31 16.72
N ASP A 83 -9.99 -3.41 16.51
CA ASP A 83 -10.56 -4.70 16.13
C ASP A 83 -10.18 -5.78 17.16
N CYS A 84 -11.16 -6.54 17.63
CA CYS A 84 -10.93 -7.57 18.65
C CYS A 84 -10.10 -8.74 18.13
N ASP A 85 -10.18 -9.07 16.83
CA ASP A 85 -9.37 -10.16 16.30
C ASP A 85 -7.90 -9.77 16.22
N GLU A 86 -7.58 -8.48 16.03
CA GLU A 86 -6.18 -8.03 16.10
C GLU A 86 -5.54 -8.55 17.40
N VAL A 87 -6.25 -8.41 18.52
CA VAL A 87 -5.82 -8.91 19.82
C VAL A 87 -5.91 -10.43 19.89
N TYR A 88 -7.12 -10.99 19.82
CA TYR A 88 -7.36 -12.39 20.20
C TYR A 88 -6.95 -13.40 19.13
N ASN A 89 -6.99 -13.03 17.86
CA ASN A 89 -6.65 -13.91 16.75
C ASN A 89 -5.23 -13.72 16.24
N TYR A 90 -4.52 -12.64 16.59
CA TYR A 90 -3.15 -12.44 16.09
C TYR A 90 -2.13 -12.13 17.19
N TRP A 91 -2.35 -11.13 18.03
CA TRP A 91 -1.42 -10.83 19.13
C TRP A 91 -1.31 -11.97 20.15
N GLU A 92 -2.44 -12.54 20.57
CA GLU A 92 -2.49 -13.63 21.53
C GLU A 92 -1.87 -14.95 21.01
N PRO A 93 -2.20 -15.44 19.79
CA PRO A 93 -1.52 -16.60 19.21
C PRO A 93 -0.03 -16.36 18.95
N LEU A 94 0.37 -15.15 18.56
CA LEU A 94 1.79 -14.80 18.44
C LEU A 94 2.48 -14.88 19.80
N HIS A 95 1.86 -14.35 20.85
CA HIS A 95 2.38 -14.43 22.21
C HIS A 95 2.45 -15.90 22.68
N LEU A 96 1.49 -16.76 22.32
CA LEU A 96 1.52 -18.20 22.58
C LEU A 96 2.71 -18.89 21.91
N VAL A 97 2.97 -18.58 20.64
CA VAL A 97 4.12 -19.15 19.90
C VAL A 97 5.46 -18.71 20.51
N LEU A 98 5.57 -17.44 20.92
CA LEU A 98 6.82 -16.85 21.40
C LEU A 98 7.13 -17.20 22.86
N PHE A 99 6.12 -17.18 23.73
CA PHE A 99 6.28 -17.25 25.18
C PHE A 99 5.60 -18.45 25.84
N LYS A 100 4.95 -19.32 25.05
CA LYS A 100 4.18 -20.48 25.56
C LYS A 100 3.06 -20.06 26.54
N ARG A 101 2.56 -18.85 26.39
CA ARG A 101 1.46 -18.25 27.16
C ARG A 101 0.64 -17.38 26.21
N GLY A 102 -0.66 -17.26 26.42
CA GLY A 102 -1.55 -16.48 25.55
C GLY A 102 -2.72 -17.32 25.08
N PHE A 103 -3.71 -16.65 24.51
CA PHE A 103 -4.94 -17.30 24.06
C PHE A 103 -4.80 -17.91 22.66
N GLN A 104 -5.43 -19.07 22.50
CA GLN A 104 -5.70 -19.71 21.23
C GLN A 104 -7.22 -19.72 21.05
N THR A 105 -7.71 -19.07 20.01
CA THR A 105 -9.15 -19.08 19.70
C THR A 105 -9.57 -20.39 19.07
N TRP A 106 -10.89 -20.61 19.00
CA TRP A 106 -11.46 -21.77 18.33
C TRP A 106 -11.09 -21.83 16.84
N GLU A 107 -10.82 -20.68 16.20
CA GLU A 107 -10.40 -20.60 14.79
C GLU A 107 -9.03 -21.27 14.53
N TYR A 108 -8.17 -21.24 15.55
CA TYR A 108 -6.87 -21.92 15.61
C TYR A 108 -6.94 -23.30 16.27
N SER A 109 -8.12 -23.80 16.64
CA SER A 109 -8.25 -25.15 17.19
C SER A 109 -8.12 -26.21 16.08
N PRO A 110 -7.58 -27.41 16.40
CA PRO A 110 -7.59 -28.55 15.49
C PRO A 110 -8.98 -28.93 14.98
N VAL A 111 -10.05 -28.65 15.72
CA VAL A 111 -11.42 -29.00 15.30
C VAL A 111 -11.81 -28.23 14.04
N TYR A 112 -11.59 -26.91 14.03
CA TYR A 112 -12.00 -26.05 12.92
C TYR A 112 -10.88 -25.79 11.92
N GLY A 113 -9.69 -25.39 12.39
CA GLY A 113 -8.52 -25.12 11.57
C GLY A 113 -8.79 -24.16 10.40
N ILE A 114 -9.40 -23.00 10.70
CA ILE A 114 -9.82 -22.00 9.69
C ILE A 114 -8.86 -20.80 9.59
N ARG A 115 -7.91 -20.67 10.51
CA ARG A 115 -6.81 -19.69 10.45
C ARG A 115 -5.48 -20.41 10.30
N SER A 116 -4.63 -19.93 9.39
CA SER A 116 -3.31 -20.55 9.19
C SER A 116 -2.33 -20.12 10.29
N TRP A 117 -1.57 -21.07 10.83
CA TRP A 117 -0.44 -20.77 11.72
C TRP A 117 0.73 -20.16 10.95
N LEU A 118 0.83 -20.40 9.64
CA LEU A 118 1.86 -19.78 8.80
C LEU A 118 1.80 -18.26 8.86
N TYR A 119 0.60 -17.67 8.88
CA TYR A 119 0.43 -16.23 9.01
C TYR A 119 1.06 -15.69 10.31
N ILE A 120 0.86 -16.37 11.44
CA ILE A 120 1.47 -16.01 12.73
C ILE A 120 2.99 -16.17 12.68
N LEU A 121 3.48 -17.24 12.05
CA LEU A 121 4.92 -17.54 11.97
C LEU A 121 5.70 -16.50 11.15
N LEU A 122 5.07 -15.86 10.15
CA LEU A 122 5.67 -14.75 9.42
C LEU A 122 6.13 -13.62 10.35
N TYR A 123 5.40 -13.38 11.44
CA TYR A 123 5.73 -12.35 12.43
C TYR A 123 6.53 -12.91 13.61
N ALA A 124 6.36 -14.20 13.93
CA ALA A 124 7.15 -14.86 14.98
C ALA A 124 8.65 -14.90 14.67
N GLY A 125 9.04 -15.03 13.40
CA GLY A 125 10.44 -14.99 12.98
C GLY A 125 11.14 -13.68 13.37
N PRO A 126 10.70 -12.53 12.83
CA PRO A 126 11.22 -11.21 13.23
C PRO A 126 11.07 -10.93 14.73
N ALA A 127 9.95 -11.34 15.35
CA ALA A 127 9.74 -11.17 16.79
C ALA A 127 10.81 -11.88 17.64
N LYS A 128 11.22 -13.11 17.27
CA LYS A 128 12.31 -13.82 17.97
C LYS A 128 13.64 -13.07 17.91
N PHE A 129 13.91 -12.39 16.81
CA PHE A 129 15.10 -11.52 16.70
C PHE A 129 14.95 -10.28 17.58
N LEU A 130 13.79 -9.62 17.55
CA LEU A 130 13.50 -8.45 18.38
C LEU A 130 13.53 -8.74 19.89
N ILE A 131 13.11 -9.94 20.32
CA ILE A 131 13.23 -10.37 21.73
C ILE A 131 14.70 -10.41 22.18
N LYS A 132 15.64 -10.74 21.29
CA LYS A 132 17.07 -10.71 21.64
C LYS A 132 17.59 -9.27 21.82
N ILE A 133 17.01 -8.31 21.10
CA ILE A 133 17.35 -6.88 21.20
C ILE A 133 16.70 -6.25 22.44
N PHE A 134 15.45 -6.64 22.74
CA PHE A 134 14.64 -6.10 23.82
C PHE A 134 14.16 -7.21 24.78
N PRO A 135 15.06 -7.92 25.49
CA PRO A 135 14.71 -9.10 26.28
C PRO A 135 13.72 -8.79 27.42
N ASP A 136 13.83 -7.59 28.00
CA ASP A 136 13.08 -7.21 29.19
C ASP A 136 11.82 -6.39 28.92
N SER A 137 11.53 -6.04 27.65
CA SER A 137 10.43 -5.13 27.31
C SER A 137 9.50 -5.68 26.23
N LYS A 138 8.38 -6.27 26.68
CA LYS A 138 7.28 -6.67 25.80
C LYS A 138 6.60 -5.48 25.11
N VAL A 139 6.62 -4.31 25.76
CA VAL A 139 6.10 -3.06 25.18
C VAL A 139 6.95 -2.65 23.97
N ALA A 140 8.29 -2.70 24.11
CA ALA A 140 9.19 -2.41 22.99
C ALA A 140 9.01 -3.43 21.83
N LEU A 141 8.84 -4.72 22.15
CA LEU A 141 8.53 -5.75 21.16
C LEU A 141 7.24 -5.47 20.39
N PHE A 142 6.16 -5.13 21.11
CA PHE A 142 4.85 -4.80 20.53
C PHE A 142 4.94 -3.63 19.54
N PHE A 143 5.52 -2.50 19.96
CA PHE A 143 5.68 -1.34 19.07
C PHE A 143 6.64 -1.60 17.91
N SER A 144 7.70 -2.39 18.13
CA SER A 144 8.63 -2.77 17.05
C SER A 144 7.95 -3.62 15.97
N LEU A 145 7.05 -4.52 16.36
CA LEU A 145 6.26 -5.31 15.40
C LEU A 145 5.23 -4.46 14.67
N ARG A 146 4.52 -3.56 15.35
CA ARG A 146 3.63 -2.58 14.69
C ARG A 146 4.39 -1.74 13.68
N PHE A 147 5.60 -1.28 14.04
CA PHE A 147 6.46 -0.55 13.14
C PHE A 147 6.88 -1.40 11.93
N LEU A 148 7.21 -2.68 12.10
CA LEU A 148 7.53 -3.58 11.00
C LEU A 148 6.35 -3.74 10.03
N ILE A 149 5.12 -3.87 10.54
CA ILE A 149 3.89 -3.91 9.73
C ILE A 149 3.72 -2.60 8.95
N SER A 150 3.83 -1.46 9.63
CA SER A 150 3.74 -0.14 9.00
C SER A 150 4.83 0.14 7.99
N PHE A 151 6.03 -0.38 8.20
CA PHE A 151 7.13 -0.28 7.26
C PHE A 151 6.87 -1.10 5.99
N PHE A 152 6.24 -2.27 6.12
CA PHE A 152 5.80 -3.05 4.97
C PHE A 152 4.70 -2.31 4.17
N THR A 153 3.71 -1.71 4.84
CA THR A 153 2.70 -0.87 4.19
C THR A 153 3.33 0.33 3.48
N LEU A 154 4.25 1.04 4.15
CA LEU A 154 4.98 2.17 3.57
C LEU A 154 5.66 1.81 2.25
N PHE A 155 6.35 0.66 2.18
CA PHE A 155 6.98 0.25 0.93
C PHE A 155 5.97 -0.04 -0.16
N SER A 156 4.85 -0.68 0.16
CA SER A 156 3.80 -0.93 -0.82
C SER A 156 3.24 0.37 -1.41
N GLU A 157 3.05 1.39 -0.58
CA GLU A 157 2.61 2.72 -1.00
C GLU A 157 3.66 3.43 -1.86
N LEU A 158 4.95 3.32 -1.50
CA LEU A 158 6.05 3.94 -2.25
C LEU A 158 6.21 3.32 -3.65
N PHE A 159 6.09 1.99 -3.75
CA PHE A 159 6.11 1.29 -5.04
C PHE A 159 4.92 1.65 -5.90
N LEU A 160 3.71 1.71 -5.31
CA LEU A 160 2.51 2.12 -6.03
C LEU A 160 2.60 3.57 -6.50
N TYR A 161 3.07 4.49 -5.66
CA TYR A 161 3.36 5.89 -6.03
C TYR A 161 4.31 5.96 -7.23
N ARG A 162 5.44 5.24 -7.17
CA ARG A 162 6.41 5.21 -8.27
C ARG A 162 5.78 4.69 -9.55
N ALA A 163 4.99 3.62 -9.47
CA ALA A 163 4.29 3.05 -10.62
C ALA A 163 3.30 4.05 -11.24
N ILE A 164 2.52 4.75 -10.41
CA ILE A 164 1.59 5.78 -10.86
C ILE A 164 2.33 6.92 -11.55
N CYS A 165 3.40 7.47 -10.96
CA CYS A 165 4.17 8.55 -11.58
C CYS A 165 4.79 8.14 -12.92
N GLN A 166 5.35 6.92 -13.00
CA GLN A 166 6.08 6.47 -14.20
C GLN A 166 5.18 5.98 -15.33
N ARG A 167 4.02 5.40 -15.01
CA ARG A 167 3.13 4.76 -16.00
C ARG A 167 1.86 5.55 -16.28
N ILE A 168 1.41 6.34 -15.31
CA ILE A 168 0.16 7.08 -15.38
C ILE A 168 0.46 8.57 -15.45
N SER A 169 0.65 9.28 -14.34
CA SER A 169 0.88 10.73 -14.33
C SER A 169 1.51 11.15 -13.00
N ASN A 170 2.41 12.14 -13.07
CA ASN A 170 2.97 12.78 -11.89
C ASN A 170 1.89 13.46 -11.04
N SER A 171 0.87 14.05 -11.65
CA SER A 171 -0.23 14.73 -10.94
C SER A 171 -1.08 13.78 -10.11
N ILE A 172 -1.46 12.65 -10.69
CA ILE A 172 -2.19 11.58 -9.98
C ILE A 172 -1.31 11.01 -8.87
N GLY A 173 -0.01 10.79 -9.11
CA GLY A 173 0.92 10.30 -8.10
C GLY A 173 1.04 11.23 -6.88
N ARG A 174 1.18 12.55 -7.10
CA ARG A 174 1.23 13.56 -6.02
C ARG A 174 -0.04 13.57 -5.18
N THR A 175 -1.18 13.45 -5.84
CA THR A 175 -2.48 13.48 -5.17
C THR A 175 -2.74 12.18 -4.41
N PHE A 176 -2.39 11.04 -5.02
CA PHE A 176 -2.46 9.72 -4.40
C PHE A 176 -1.63 9.69 -3.11
N ILE A 177 -0.38 10.14 -3.15
CA ILE A 177 0.48 10.07 -1.97
C ILE A 177 -0.01 10.99 -0.85
N LEU A 178 -0.62 12.14 -1.19
CA LEU A 178 -1.25 13.02 -0.19
C LEU A 178 -2.44 12.33 0.48
N PHE A 179 -3.37 11.76 -0.29
CA PHE A 179 -4.51 11.02 0.25
C PHE A 179 -4.07 9.82 1.09
N SER A 180 -3.12 9.04 0.59
CA SER A 180 -2.59 7.87 1.28
C SER A 180 -1.91 8.25 2.59
N THR A 181 -1.05 9.27 2.57
CA THR A 181 -0.31 9.74 3.75
C THR A 181 -1.26 10.21 4.86
N PHE A 182 -2.20 11.10 4.54
CA PHE A 182 -2.98 11.81 5.56
C PHE A 182 -4.33 11.19 5.90
N SER A 183 -4.83 10.22 5.14
CA SER A 183 -6.11 9.56 5.48
C SER A 183 -6.06 8.90 6.86
N SER A 184 -7.14 9.03 7.63
CA SER A 184 -7.25 8.32 8.92
C SER A 184 -7.37 6.80 8.71
N ALA A 185 -7.93 6.38 7.56
CA ALA A 185 -8.02 4.98 7.17
C ALA A 185 -6.64 4.33 7.07
N MET A 186 -5.74 4.89 6.24
CA MET A 186 -4.39 4.34 6.09
C MET A 186 -3.59 4.50 7.38
N PHE A 187 -3.82 5.57 8.16
CA PHE A 187 -3.18 5.74 9.46
C PHE A 187 -3.48 4.54 10.38
N GLY A 188 -4.75 4.18 10.60
CA GLY A 188 -5.11 3.03 11.44
C GLY A 188 -4.73 1.67 10.81
N ALA A 189 -5.05 1.46 9.54
CA ALA A 189 -4.86 0.17 8.88
C ALA A 189 -3.38 -0.20 8.70
N SER A 190 -2.47 0.78 8.55
CA SER A 190 -1.06 0.53 8.25
C SER A 190 -0.28 -0.19 9.36
N CYS A 191 -0.74 -0.17 10.60
CA CYS A 191 -0.07 -0.83 11.75
C CYS A 191 -0.88 -1.98 12.34
N ALA A 192 -2.09 -2.22 11.84
CA ALA A 192 -2.97 -3.25 12.39
C ALA A 192 -2.42 -4.64 12.04
N PHE A 193 -2.25 -5.49 13.05
CA PHE A 193 -1.82 -6.87 12.86
C PHE A 193 -3.00 -7.75 12.42
N LEU A 194 -3.45 -7.52 11.17
CA LEU A 194 -4.59 -8.18 10.57
C LEU A 194 -4.25 -8.68 9.16
N PRO A 195 -4.80 -9.83 8.72
CA PRO A 195 -4.63 -10.30 7.35
C PRO A 195 -5.17 -9.31 6.33
N SER A 196 -6.16 -8.50 6.69
CA SER A 196 -6.68 -7.44 5.82
C SER A 196 -5.67 -6.33 5.57
N SER A 197 -4.89 -5.91 6.57
CA SER A 197 -3.76 -4.95 6.41
C SER A 197 -2.59 -5.55 5.63
N PHE A 198 -2.35 -6.84 5.82
CA PHE A 198 -1.36 -7.59 5.03
C PHE A 198 -1.79 -7.67 3.55
N SER A 199 -3.04 -8.04 3.29
CA SER A 199 -3.65 -8.05 1.94
C SER A 199 -3.71 -6.66 1.32
N MET A 200 -3.96 -5.60 2.10
CA MET A 200 -3.88 -4.21 1.64
C MET A 200 -2.51 -3.88 1.06
N SER A 201 -1.45 -4.20 1.80
CA SER A 201 -0.08 -3.92 1.38
C SER A 201 0.32 -4.76 0.16
N LEU A 202 -0.04 -6.05 0.15
CA LEU A 202 0.24 -6.93 -0.99
C LEU A 202 -0.57 -6.56 -2.24
N ASN A 203 -1.81 -6.11 -2.10
CA ASN A 203 -2.62 -5.65 -3.21
C ASN A 203 -2.07 -4.33 -3.80
N ALA A 204 -1.53 -3.44 -2.97
CA ALA A 204 -0.81 -2.26 -3.44
C ALA A 204 0.47 -2.64 -4.22
N PHE A 205 1.26 -3.60 -3.72
CA PHE A 205 2.39 -4.15 -4.49
C PHE A 205 1.95 -4.82 -5.79
N ALA A 206 0.90 -5.66 -5.75
CA ALA A 206 0.38 -6.33 -6.93
C ALA A 206 -0.07 -5.32 -7.99
N SER A 207 -0.72 -4.23 -7.57
CA SER A 207 -1.13 -3.11 -8.43
C SER A 207 0.06 -2.35 -9.00
N ALA A 208 1.10 -2.11 -8.20
CA ALA A 208 2.33 -1.46 -8.66
C ALA A 208 3.05 -2.31 -9.72
N PHE A 209 3.21 -3.61 -9.46
CA PHE A 209 3.83 -4.55 -10.40
C PHE A 209 2.98 -4.77 -11.65
N TYR A 210 1.64 -4.75 -11.51
CA TYR A 210 0.72 -4.76 -12.65
C TYR A 210 0.94 -3.55 -13.56
N LEU A 211 1.03 -2.34 -13.00
CA LEU A 211 1.34 -1.11 -13.75
C LEU A 211 2.75 -1.16 -14.39
N PHE A 212 3.73 -1.75 -13.71
CA PHE A 212 5.06 -1.95 -14.28
C PHE A 212 5.13 -3.06 -15.33
N GLU A 213 4.08 -3.87 -15.47
CA GLU A 213 4.05 -5.11 -16.27
C GLU A 213 5.00 -6.20 -15.77
N TYR A 214 5.34 -6.19 -14.47
CA TYR A 214 6.05 -7.27 -13.79
C TYR A 214 5.07 -8.37 -13.37
N TRP A 215 4.59 -9.12 -14.37
CA TRP A 215 3.51 -10.10 -14.23
C TRP A 215 3.76 -11.17 -13.16
N SER A 216 4.98 -11.72 -13.10
CA SER A 216 5.35 -12.76 -12.12
C SER A 216 5.18 -12.25 -10.68
N LEU A 217 5.75 -11.07 -10.37
CA LEU A 217 5.64 -10.45 -9.05
C LEU A 217 4.20 -10.04 -8.71
N SER A 218 3.45 -9.56 -9.70
CA SER A 218 2.04 -9.20 -9.51
C SER A 218 1.17 -10.43 -9.16
N ILE A 219 1.38 -11.56 -9.86
CA ILE A 219 0.73 -12.84 -9.55
C ILE A 219 1.18 -13.35 -8.19
N PHE A 220 2.48 -13.29 -7.88
CA PHE A 220 3.03 -13.71 -6.60
C PHE A 220 2.43 -12.95 -5.41
N CYS A 221 2.38 -11.62 -5.47
CA CYS A 221 1.77 -10.79 -4.42
C CYS A 221 0.28 -11.11 -4.25
N THR A 222 -0.44 -11.33 -5.36
CA THR A 222 -1.86 -11.75 -5.32
C THR A 222 -2.02 -13.12 -4.66
N ALA A 223 -1.17 -14.08 -5.01
CA ALA A 223 -1.21 -15.43 -4.45
C ALA A 223 -0.90 -15.44 -2.94
N ILE A 224 0.12 -14.70 -2.49
CA ILE A 224 0.41 -14.55 -1.05
C ILE A 224 -0.75 -13.85 -0.34
N SER A 225 -1.31 -12.79 -0.92
CA SER A 225 -2.43 -12.06 -0.33
C SER A 225 -3.64 -12.98 -0.11
N ALA A 226 -3.97 -13.79 -1.11
CA ALA A 226 -5.08 -14.73 -1.04
C ALA A 226 -4.80 -15.91 -0.10
N LEU A 227 -3.69 -16.60 -0.29
CA LEU A 227 -3.45 -17.88 0.38
C LEU A 227 -2.93 -17.71 1.81
N ILE A 228 -2.11 -16.70 2.09
CA ILE A 228 -1.55 -16.50 3.44
C ILE A 228 -2.31 -15.42 4.21
N GLY A 229 -2.74 -14.35 3.53
CA GLY A 229 -3.54 -13.30 4.14
C GLY A 229 -5.00 -13.72 4.29
N TRP A 230 -5.77 -13.53 3.22
CA TRP A 230 -7.20 -13.76 3.23
C TRP A 230 -7.69 -14.22 1.85
N PRO A 231 -8.30 -15.42 1.73
CA PRO A 231 -8.60 -16.03 0.42
C PRO A 231 -9.51 -15.20 -0.46
N PHE A 232 -10.44 -14.46 0.13
CA PHE A 232 -11.35 -13.60 -0.62
C PHE A 232 -10.61 -12.50 -1.37
N SER A 233 -9.44 -12.05 -0.90
CA SER A 233 -8.61 -11.05 -1.58
C SER A 233 -8.10 -11.49 -2.97
N ALA A 234 -8.24 -12.77 -3.35
CA ALA A 234 -7.94 -13.27 -4.69
C ALA A 234 -8.67 -12.48 -5.79
N ILE A 235 -9.88 -11.98 -5.52
CA ILE A 235 -10.65 -11.18 -6.48
C ILE A 235 -9.99 -9.84 -6.83
N LEU A 236 -9.11 -9.34 -5.98
CA LEU A 236 -8.35 -8.11 -6.26
C LEU A 236 -7.27 -8.35 -7.34
N GLY A 237 -6.96 -9.61 -7.66
CA GLY A 237 -6.15 -10.02 -8.82
C GLY A 237 -6.87 -9.94 -10.16
N LEU A 238 -8.17 -9.59 -10.18
CA LEU A 238 -8.97 -9.48 -11.40
C LEU A 238 -8.34 -8.63 -12.52
N PRO A 239 -7.67 -7.48 -12.26
CA PRO A 239 -7.01 -6.70 -13.30
C PRO A 239 -5.95 -7.51 -14.06
N ILE A 240 -5.20 -8.35 -13.34
CA ILE A 240 -4.18 -9.23 -13.91
C ILE A 240 -4.85 -10.30 -14.79
N VAL A 241 -5.91 -10.91 -14.29
CA VAL A 241 -6.67 -11.96 -15.01
C VAL A 241 -7.26 -11.41 -16.31
N ILE A 242 -7.97 -10.28 -16.25
CA ILE A 242 -8.57 -9.64 -17.42
C ILE A 242 -7.47 -9.29 -18.44
N GLU A 243 -6.41 -8.65 -17.98
CA GLU A 243 -5.32 -8.20 -18.85
C GLU A 243 -4.60 -9.38 -19.53
N MET A 244 -4.26 -10.44 -18.77
CA MET A 244 -3.44 -11.55 -19.26
C MET A 244 -4.23 -12.63 -20.00
N LEU A 245 -5.47 -12.92 -19.59
CA LEU A 245 -6.28 -14.01 -20.15
C LEU A 245 -7.33 -13.55 -21.17
N ILE A 246 -7.76 -12.29 -21.11
CA ILE A 246 -8.80 -11.76 -22.01
C ILE A 246 -8.17 -10.81 -23.03
N ILE A 247 -7.52 -9.74 -22.59
CA ILE A 247 -7.03 -8.68 -23.49
C ILE A 247 -5.77 -9.12 -24.25
N ARG A 248 -4.73 -9.60 -23.53
CA ARG A 248 -3.44 -9.99 -24.10
C ARG A 248 -3.21 -11.50 -24.09
N LYS A 249 -4.30 -12.28 -24.23
CA LYS A 249 -4.31 -13.76 -24.15
C LYS A 249 -3.16 -14.43 -24.89
N ARG A 250 -2.97 -14.09 -26.18
CA ARG A 250 -1.95 -14.73 -27.04
C ARG A 250 -0.52 -14.60 -26.51
N LYS A 251 -0.20 -13.51 -25.81
CA LYS A 251 1.16 -13.23 -25.31
C LYS A 251 1.35 -13.63 -23.85
N LEU A 252 0.30 -13.50 -23.03
CA LEU A 252 0.43 -13.55 -21.58
C LEU A 252 -0.26 -14.75 -20.92
N ALA A 253 -1.15 -15.47 -21.60
CA ALA A 253 -1.91 -16.56 -20.96
C ALA A 253 -1.03 -17.70 -20.44
N LEU A 254 -0.03 -18.14 -21.21
CA LEU A 254 0.90 -19.18 -20.77
C LEU A 254 1.75 -18.72 -19.57
N LYS A 255 2.18 -17.45 -19.56
CA LYS A 255 2.90 -16.86 -18.41
C LYS A 255 2.01 -16.83 -17.18
N PHE A 256 0.74 -16.43 -17.33
CA PHE A 256 -0.22 -16.43 -16.24
C PHE A 256 -0.40 -17.84 -15.66
N LEU A 257 -0.64 -18.84 -16.52
CA LEU A 257 -0.83 -20.23 -16.08
C LEU A 257 0.41 -20.76 -15.37
N PHE A 258 1.59 -20.58 -15.95
CA PHE A 258 2.85 -21.03 -15.36
C PHE A 258 3.10 -20.43 -13.98
N TYR A 259 3.06 -19.09 -13.84
CA TYR A 259 3.32 -18.43 -12.56
C TYR A 259 2.23 -18.69 -11.53
N SER A 260 0.95 -18.76 -11.95
CA SER A 260 -0.15 -19.04 -11.02
C SER A 260 -0.07 -20.46 -10.46
N ILE A 261 0.26 -21.45 -11.30
CA ILE A 261 0.47 -22.84 -10.86
C ILE A 261 1.71 -22.93 -9.97
N LEU A 262 2.83 -22.33 -10.38
CA LEU A 262 4.09 -22.37 -9.62
C LEU A 262 3.92 -21.78 -8.22
N PHE A 263 3.42 -20.55 -8.11
CA PHE A 263 3.25 -19.89 -6.81
C PHE A 263 2.12 -20.51 -6.01
N GLY A 264 1.02 -20.91 -6.67
CA GLY A 264 -0.09 -21.61 -6.02
C GLY A 264 0.37 -22.91 -5.36
N LEU A 265 1.08 -23.78 -6.09
CA LEU A 265 1.59 -25.04 -5.56
C LEU A 265 2.62 -24.81 -4.45
N LEU A 266 3.57 -23.89 -4.64
CA LEU A 266 4.61 -23.62 -3.64
C LEU A 266 4.02 -23.12 -2.32
N ILE A 267 3.09 -22.16 -2.38
CA ILE A 267 2.46 -21.59 -1.20
C ILE A 267 1.50 -22.59 -0.55
N CYS A 268 0.69 -23.31 -1.33
CA CYS A 268 -0.19 -24.35 -0.80
C CYS A 268 0.59 -25.50 -0.14
N LEU A 269 1.73 -25.90 -0.71
CA LEU A 269 2.60 -26.91 -0.10
C LEU A 269 3.14 -26.41 1.25
N LEU A 270 3.63 -25.17 1.31
CA LEU A 270 4.13 -24.58 2.55
C LEU A 270 3.02 -24.48 3.62
N LEU A 271 1.83 -24.01 3.23
CA LEU A 271 0.66 -23.96 4.11
C LEU A 271 0.29 -25.34 4.62
N PHE A 272 0.19 -26.32 3.73
CA PHE A 272 -0.17 -27.69 4.08
C PHE A 272 0.82 -28.29 5.08
N ILE A 273 2.13 -28.11 4.88
CA ILE A 273 3.16 -28.61 5.80
C ILE A 273 3.03 -27.95 7.18
N VAL A 274 2.95 -26.61 7.21
CA VAL A 274 2.91 -25.86 8.48
C VAL A 274 1.61 -26.10 9.23
N ASP A 275 0.47 -25.96 8.57
CA ASP A 275 -0.82 -26.11 9.22
C ASP A 275 -1.03 -27.56 9.66
N THR A 276 -0.65 -28.56 8.85
CA THR A 276 -0.74 -29.96 9.27
C THR A 276 0.10 -30.26 10.52
N HIS A 277 1.30 -29.67 10.61
CA HIS A 277 2.14 -29.80 11.80
C HIS A 277 1.50 -29.20 13.05
N PHE A 278 0.98 -27.97 12.96
CA PHE A 278 0.40 -27.27 14.12
C PHE A 278 -0.97 -27.81 14.53
N PHE A 279 -1.80 -28.25 13.58
CA PHE A 279 -3.12 -28.80 13.87
C PHE A 279 -3.09 -30.29 14.20
N GLY A 280 -1.98 -31.00 13.95
CA GLY A 280 -1.86 -32.44 14.19
C GLY A 280 -2.71 -33.31 13.26
N ARG A 281 -3.25 -32.73 12.18
CA ARG A 281 -4.03 -33.42 11.13
C ARG A 281 -3.92 -32.68 9.81
N PRO A 282 -4.17 -33.32 8.66
CA PRO A 282 -4.14 -32.65 7.36
C PRO A 282 -5.08 -31.45 7.31
N VAL A 283 -4.52 -30.24 7.16
CA VAL A 283 -5.29 -28.98 7.11
C VAL A 283 -4.73 -28.08 6.02
N LEU A 284 -5.64 -27.46 5.26
CA LEU A 284 -5.37 -26.32 4.41
C LEU A 284 -6.31 -25.19 4.81
N ALA A 285 -5.86 -24.33 5.72
CA ALA A 285 -6.74 -23.34 6.37
C ALA A 285 -7.48 -22.40 5.40
N PRO A 286 -6.87 -21.90 4.30
CA PRO A 286 -7.58 -21.05 3.33
C PRO A 286 -8.74 -21.74 2.63
N LEU A 287 -8.69 -23.07 2.49
CA LEU A 287 -9.79 -23.85 1.93
C LEU A 287 -10.90 -24.04 2.97
N ASN A 288 -10.51 -24.36 4.21
CA ASN A 288 -11.46 -24.53 5.32
C ASN A 288 -12.28 -23.26 5.59
N ILE A 289 -11.65 -22.08 5.56
CA ILE A 289 -12.37 -20.82 5.78
C ILE A 289 -13.35 -20.48 4.64
N ILE A 290 -13.01 -20.85 3.38
CA ILE A 290 -13.96 -20.72 2.26
C ILE A 290 -15.16 -21.63 2.51
N PHE A 291 -14.92 -22.90 2.86
CA PHE A 291 -16.00 -23.84 3.15
C PHE A 291 -16.88 -23.38 4.31
N TYR A 292 -16.26 -22.90 5.39
CA TYR A 292 -16.95 -22.38 6.56
C TYR A 292 -17.80 -21.15 6.21
N ASN A 293 -17.26 -20.15 5.54
CA ASN A 293 -17.97 -18.89 5.28
C ASN A 293 -19.05 -18.99 4.21
N ILE A 294 -18.89 -19.85 3.21
CA ILE A 294 -19.81 -19.93 2.06
C ILE A 294 -20.84 -21.05 2.24
N PHE A 295 -20.46 -22.18 2.83
CA PHE A 295 -21.29 -23.40 2.83
C PHE A 295 -21.83 -23.80 4.20
N SER A 296 -21.45 -23.12 5.30
CA SER A 296 -22.02 -23.42 6.63
C SER A 296 -23.25 -22.55 6.95
N SER A 297 -24.17 -23.09 7.76
CA SER A 297 -25.41 -22.42 8.17
C SER A 297 -25.20 -21.21 9.08
N ASN A 298 -24.10 -21.16 9.85
CA ASN A 298 -23.82 -20.12 10.84
C ASN A 298 -22.91 -18.99 10.32
N GLY A 299 -22.19 -19.21 9.20
CA GLY A 299 -21.23 -18.32 8.51
C GLY A 299 -20.91 -16.95 9.14
N PRO A 300 -20.95 -15.84 8.36
CA PRO A 300 -20.58 -14.53 8.88
C PRO A 300 -21.67 -13.86 9.73
N ASN A 301 -22.89 -14.40 9.75
CA ASN A 301 -24.03 -13.81 10.45
C ASN A 301 -23.98 -14.01 11.98
N LEU A 302 -23.07 -14.85 12.48
CA LEU A 302 -22.86 -15.11 13.90
C LEU A 302 -22.60 -13.83 14.70
N TYR A 303 -21.96 -12.83 14.08
CA TYR A 303 -21.48 -11.60 14.72
C TYR A 303 -22.40 -10.38 14.50
N GLY A 304 -23.65 -10.63 14.12
CA GLY A 304 -24.64 -9.57 13.87
C GLY A 304 -24.63 -9.04 12.44
N LYS A 305 -25.60 -8.18 12.14
CA LYS A 305 -25.85 -7.60 10.82
C LYS A 305 -25.93 -6.09 10.92
N GLU A 306 -25.43 -5.43 9.89
CA GLU A 306 -25.42 -3.96 9.81
C GLU A 306 -26.03 -3.50 8.47
N PRO A 307 -26.74 -2.36 8.43
CA PRO A 307 -27.29 -1.83 7.18
C PRO A 307 -26.18 -1.35 6.24
N ILE A 308 -26.50 -1.19 4.96
CA ILE A 308 -25.57 -0.65 3.92
C ILE A 308 -24.97 0.71 4.35
N SER A 309 -25.74 1.51 5.10
CA SER A 309 -25.27 2.80 5.62
C SER A 309 -24.02 2.70 6.51
N PHE A 310 -23.72 1.53 7.10
CA PHE A 310 -22.51 1.30 7.90
C PHE A 310 -21.24 1.63 7.10
N TYR A 311 -21.06 1.04 5.92
CA TYR A 311 -19.86 1.27 5.13
C TYR A 311 -19.81 2.69 4.55
N LEU A 312 -20.95 3.27 4.18
CA LEU A 312 -21.00 4.67 3.74
C LEU A 312 -20.53 5.62 4.85
N LYS A 313 -21.04 5.45 6.06
CA LYS A 313 -20.62 6.23 7.24
C LYS A 313 -19.15 5.98 7.56
N ASN A 314 -18.72 4.71 7.56
CA ASN A 314 -17.36 4.33 7.89
C ASN A 314 -16.33 4.91 6.90
N LEU A 315 -16.55 4.71 5.60
CA LEU A 315 -15.68 5.24 4.54
C LEU A 315 -15.70 6.77 4.49
N PHE A 316 -16.86 7.40 4.70
CA PHE A 316 -16.93 8.86 4.80
C PHE A 316 -16.17 9.39 6.01
N LEU A 317 -16.24 8.72 7.16
CA LEU A 317 -15.43 9.14 8.29
C LEU A 317 -13.92 8.94 8.00
N ASN A 318 -13.56 7.83 7.37
CA ASN A 318 -12.16 7.45 7.15
C ASN A 318 -11.44 8.21 6.03
N PHE A 319 -12.18 8.60 4.99
CA PHE A 319 -11.65 9.28 3.79
C PHE A 319 -12.33 10.62 3.50
N ASN A 320 -13.38 11.01 4.23
CA ASN A 320 -14.10 12.27 4.08
C ASN A 320 -14.43 12.62 2.61
N ILE A 321 -13.98 13.77 2.12
CA ILE A 321 -14.20 14.20 0.74
C ILE A 321 -13.52 13.27 -0.28
N ALA A 322 -12.43 12.60 0.08
CA ALA A 322 -11.77 11.65 -0.82
C ALA A 322 -12.65 10.43 -1.12
N PHE A 323 -13.52 10.01 -0.20
CA PHE A 323 -14.50 8.95 -0.49
C PHE A 323 -15.48 9.37 -1.59
N ILE A 324 -15.99 10.61 -1.51
CA ILE A 324 -16.88 11.17 -2.52
C ILE A 324 -16.15 11.21 -3.87
N LEU A 325 -14.93 11.73 -3.91
CA LEU A 325 -14.11 11.74 -5.13
C LEU A 325 -13.88 10.33 -5.69
N ALA A 326 -13.64 9.33 -4.83
CA ALA A 326 -13.43 7.96 -5.27
C ALA A 326 -14.67 7.36 -5.96
N ILE A 327 -15.89 7.64 -5.47
CA ILE A 327 -17.14 7.21 -6.13
C ILE A 327 -17.26 7.81 -7.53
N PHE A 328 -16.89 9.09 -7.68
CA PHE A 328 -17.02 9.82 -8.93
C PHE A 328 -15.84 9.63 -9.91
N ALA A 329 -14.81 8.88 -9.53
CA ALA A 329 -13.62 8.68 -10.35
C ALA A 329 -13.94 8.09 -11.74
N ILE A 330 -14.75 7.04 -11.82
CA ILE A 330 -15.11 6.39 -13.10
C ILE A 330 -15.98 7.32 -13.96
N PRO A 331 -17.10 7.89 -13.46
CA PRO A 331 -17.90 8.85 -14.23
C PRO A 331 -17.09 10.03 -14.78
N PHE A 332 -16.25 10.65 -13.96
CA PHE A 332 -15.44 11.80 -14.39
C PHE A 332 -14.35 11.40 -15.38
N CYS A 333 -13.74 10.22 -15.22
CA CYS A 333 -12.78 9.70 -16.18
C CYS A 333 -13.44 9.43 -17.54
N LEU A 334 -14.59 8.76 -17.56
CA LEU A 334 -15.35 8.54 -18.79
C LEU A 334 -15.80 9.85 -19.44
N PHE A 335 -16.31 10.79 -18.64
CA PHE A 335 -16.71 12.11 -19.13
C PHE A 335 -15.53 12.87 -19.72
N PHE A 336 -14.37 12.85 -19.05
CA PHE A 336 -13.13 13.43 -19.57
C PHE A 336 -12.72 12.81 -20.92
N LEU A 337 -12.78 11.48 -21.04
CA LEU A 337 -12.47 10.78 -22.30
C LEU A 337 -13.45 11.13 -23.43
N ILE A 338 -14.74 11.28 -23.12
CA ILE A 338 -15.76 11.69 -24.10
C ILE A 338 -15.49 13.12 -24.59
N ILE A 339 -15.28 14.07 -23.68
CA ILE A 339 -14.97 15.47 -24.03
C ILE A 339 -13.69 15.53 -24.86
N GLN A 340 -12.68 14.72 -24.51
CA GLN A 340 -11.45 14.65 -25.26
C GLN A 340 -11.68 14.17 -26.70
N LYS A 341 -12.49 13.12 -26.89
CA LYS A 341 -12.85 12.60 -28.21
C LYS A 341 -13.65 13.61 -29.04
N ILE A 342 -14.59 14.34 -28.44
CA ILE A 342 -15.35 15.40 -29.12
C ILE A 342 -14.41 16.51 -29.59
N ASN A 343 -13.47 16.93 -28.74
CA ASN A 343 -12.48 17.93 -29.10
C ASN A 343 -11.56 17.43 -30.22
N GLU A 344 -11.10 16.17 -30.18
CA GLU A 344 -10.34 15.53 -31.27
C GLU A 344 -11.05 15.64 -32.62
N GLU A 345 -12.35 15.30 -32.66
CA GLU A 345 -13.16 15.36 -33.89
C GLU A 345 -13.32 16.79 -34.40
N LYS A 346 -13.44 17.77 -33.49
CA LYS A 346 -13.50 19.20 -33.84
C LYS A 346 -12.18 19.71 -34.43
N TYR A 347 -11.04 19.36 -33.83
CA TYR A 347 -9.72 19.78 -34.32
C TYR A 347 -9.31 19.12 -35.64
N LYS A 348 -9.77 17.89 -35.90
CA LYS A 348 -9.62 17.23 -37.21
C LYS A 348 -10.39 17.94 -38.32
N LYS A 349 -11.56 18.52 -38.01
CA LYS A 349 -12.37 19.30 -38.98
C LYS A 349 -11.81 20.70 -39.28
N GLU A 350 -11.04 21.27 -38.36
CA GLU A 350 -10.45 22.63 -38.52
C GLU A 350 -9.05 22.65 -39.16
N ASP A 351 -8.54 21.53 -39.69
CA ASP A 351 -7.20 21.39 -40.28
C ASP A 351 -6.02 21.84 -39.37
N LYS A 352 -6.26 21.97 -38.06
CA LYS A 352 -5.25 22.27 -37.02
C LYS A 352 -4.58 20.99 -36.50
N THR A 353 -4.33 20.04 -37.39
CA THR A 353 -3.75 18.73 -37.06
C THR A 353 -2.38 18.83 -36.41
N ILE A 354 -1.59 19.86 -36.73
CA ILE A 354 -0.23 20.06 -36.20
C ILE A 354 -0.25 20.50 -34.72
N LEU A 355 -1.15 21.41 -34.36
CA LEU A 355 -1.25 21.94 -32.98
C LEU A 355 -1.86 20.91 -32.03
N PHE A 356 -2.82 20.12 -32.54
CA PHE A 356 -3.43 19.01 -31.82
C PHE A 356 -2.45 17.84 -31.60
N LYS A 357 -1.66 17.48 -32.62
CA LYS A 357 -0.59 16.46 -32.51
C LYS A 357 0.47 16.83 -31.47
N ASN A 358 0.85 18.11 -31.40
CA ASN A 358 1.88 18.59 -30.47
C ASN A 358 1.39 18.62 -29.01
N TYR A 359 0.10 18.83 -28.76
CA TYR A 359 -0.45 18.89 -27.41
C TYR A 359 -0.88 17.52 -26.85
N PHE A 360 -1.35 16.59 -27.70
CA PHE A 360 -2.03 15.36 -27.25
C PHE A 360 -1.43 14.04 -27.76
N GLY A 361 -0.33 14.10 -28.53
CA GLY A 361 0.36 12.92 -29.04
C GLY A 361 -0.38 12.24 -30.21
N ASN A 362 0.35 11.40 -30.96
CA ASN A 362 -0.05 10.96 -32.30
C ASN A 362 -1.21 9.94 -32.40
N ASN A 363 -1.80 9.41 -31.31
CA ASN A 363 -2.84 8.37 -31.43
C ASN A 363 -3.80 8.25 -30.21
N PRO A 364 -5.12 8.44 -30.36
CA PRO A 364 -6.11 8.23 -29.30
C PRO A 364 -6.18 6.76 -28.82
N LEU A 365 -5.94 5.80 -29.72
CA LEU A 365 -5.81 4.38 -29.37
C LEU A 365 -4.68 4.12 -28.35
N LYS A 366 -3.62 4.93 -28.38
CA LYS A 366 -2.46 4.83 -27.47
C LYS A 366 -2.74 5.44 -26.09
N GLN A 367 -3.72 6.36 -26.00
CA GLN A 367 -4.17 6.93 -24.74
C GLN A 367 -5.08 5.96 -23.98
N TRP A 368 -5.93 5.20 -24.68
CA TRP A 368 -6.73 4.13 -24.07
C TRP A 368 -5.85 3.09 -23.37
N GLU A 369 -4.70 2.75 -23.94
CA GLU A 369 -3.73 1.83 -23.32
C GLU A 369 -3.16 2.36 -21.98
N ARG A 370 -3.06 3.68 -21.80
CA ARG A 370 -2.64 4.32 -20.53
C ARG A 370 -3.69 4.23 -19.45
N PHE A 371 -4.97 4.41 -19.80
CA PHE A 371 -6.08 4.41 -18.84
C PHE A 371 -6.68 3.02 -18.59
N ARG A 372 -6.48 2.05 -19.49
CA ARG A 372 -6.99 0.68 -19.32
C ARG A 372 -6.58 0.05 -17.98
N PRO A 373 -5.31 0.10 -17.53
CA PRO A 373 -4.92 -0.43 -16.23
C PRO A 373 -5.68 0.22 -15.06
N LEU A 374 -5.95 1.52 -15.15
CA LEU A 374 -6.71 2.25 -14.12
C LEU A 374 -8.17 1.81 -14.08
N ILE A 375 -8.79 1.62 -15.25
CA ILE A 375 -10.18 1.15 -15.32
C ILE A 375 -10.30 -0.23 -14.66
N PHE A 376 -9.36 -1.15 -14.92
CA PHE A 376 -9.40 -2.48 -14.32
C PHE A 376 -9.15 -2.45 -12.81
N LEU A 377 -8.19 -1.64 -12.33
CA LEU A 377 -7.99 -1.41 -10.89
C LEU A 377 -9.21 -0.78 -10.21
N SER A 378 -9.91 0.12 -10.91
CA SER A 378 -11.14 0.74 -10.43
C SER A 378 -12.29 -0.27 -10.35
N MET A 379 -12.40 -1.12 -11.37
CA MET A 379 -13.38 -2.19 -11.44
C MET A 379 -13.17 -3.22 -10.32
N SER A 380 -11.94 -3.64 -10.04
CA SER A 380 -11.67 -4.59 -8.97
C SER A 380 -12.00 -4.02 -7.59
N ALA A 381 -11.65 -2.76 -7.32
CA ALA A 381 -12.01 -2.07 -6.08
C ALA A 381 -13.54 -1.90 -5.94
N THR A 382 -14.24 -1.60 -7.04
CA THR A 382 -15.70 -1.47 -7.05
C THR A 382 -16.38 -2.80 -6.79
N ILE A 383 -15.93 -3.87 -7.44
CA ILE A 383 -16.45 -5.23 -7.21
C ILE A 383 -16.24 -5.65 -5.76
N TRP A 384 -15.07 -5.37 -5.19
CA TRP A 384 -14.80 -5.61 -3.77
C TRP A 384 -15.81 -4.88 -2.87
N MET A 385 -16.00 -3.58 -3.08
CA MET A 385 -16.99 -2.81 -2.32
C MET A 385 -18.40 -3.39 -2.47
N LEU A 386 -18.83 -3.75 -3.68
CA LEU A 386 -20.15 -4.33 -3.92
C LEU A 386 -20.34 -5.65 -3.18
N ILE A 387 -19.35 -6.55 -3.22
CA ILE A 387 -19.39 -7.84 -2.51
C ILE A 387 -19.64 -7.61 -1.02
N PHE A 388 -18.85 -6.76 -0.37
CA PHE A 388 -18.99 -6.52 1.07
C PHE A 388 -20.22 -5.69 1.42
N MET A 389 -20.65 -4.76 0.58
CA MET A 389 -21.91 -4.03 0.76
C MET A 389 -23.12 -4.97 0.79
N LEU A 390 -23.12 -6.01 -0.06
CA LEU A 390 -24.17 -7.02 -0.14
C LEU A 390 -24.13 -8.03 1.02
N GLN A 391 -22.99 -8.19 1.70
CA GLN A 391 -22.92 -9.06 2.87
C GLN A 391 -23.73 -8.47 4.03
N PRO A 392 -24.58 -9.26 4.73
CA PRO A 392 -25.35 -8.77 5.87
C PRO A 392 -24.45 -8.33 7.03
N HIS A 393 -23.41 -9.12 7.32
CA HIS A 393 -22.39 -8.81 8.30
C HIS A 393 -21.33 -7.87 7.72
N LYS A 394 -20.91 -6.87 8.49
CA LYS A 394 -20.01 -5.80 8.04
C LYS A 394 -19.01 -5.45 9.11
N GLU A 395 -17.77 -5.25 8.69
CA GLU A 395 -16.67 -4.82 9.55
C GLU A 395 -15.75 -3.90 8.77
N GLU A 396 -15.25 -2.85 9.43
CA GLU A 396 -14.37 -1.86 8.81
C GLU A 396 -13.14 -2.50 8.13
N ARG A 397 -12.53 -3.48 8.81
CA ARG A 397 -11.33 -4.16 8.33
C ARG A 397 -11.52 -4.93 7.03
N PHE A 398 -12.74 -5.31 6.64
CA PHE A 398 -13.00 -5.97 5.36
C PHE A 398 -12.71 -5.04 4.17
N LEU A 399 -12.68 -3.73 4.38
CA LEU A 399 -12.36 -2.75 3.35
C LEU A 399 -10.89 -2.36 3.28
N PHE A 400 -10.06 -2.74 4.27
CA PHE A 400 -8.62 -2.42 4.26
C PHE A 400 -7.93 -2.81 2.95
N PRO A 401 -8.21 -3.99 2.33
CA PRO A 401 -7.51 -4.42 1.12
C PRO A 401 -7.58 -3.45 -0.08
N ILE A 402 -8.56 -2.52 -0.09
CA ILE A 402 -8.76 -1.55 -1.17
C ILE A 402 -8.50 -0.10 -0.74
N TYR A 403 -8.03 0.18 0.48
CA TYR A 403 -7.77 1.55 0.93
C TYR A 403 -6.78 2.32 0.02
N PRO A 404 -5.67 1.73 -0.45
CA PRO A 404 -4.82 2.36 -1.46
C PRO A 404 -5.56 2.65 -2.78
N HIS A 405 -6.47 1.77 -3.20
CA HIS A 405 -7.28 1.97 -4.40
C HIS A 405 -8.27 3.10 -4.25
N ILE A 406 -8.88 3.28 -3.06
CA ILE A 406 -9.73 4.44 -2.77
C ILE A 406 -8.93 5.74 -2.90
N CYS A 407 -7.70 5.79 -2.37
CA CYS A 407 -6.80 6.94 -2.52
C CYS A 407 -6.46 7.21 -4.00
N LEU A 408 -6.23 6.16 -4.79
CA LEU A 408 -5.94 6.26 -6.21
C LEU A 408 -7.15 6.77 -7.00
N LEU A 409 -8.35 6.25 -6.72
CA LEU A 409 -9.60 6.69 -7.35
C LEU A 409 -9.88 8.17 -7.06
N ALA A 410 -9.73 8.59 -5.80
CA ALA A 410 -9.87 9.98 -5.42
C ALA A 410 -8.87 10.89 -6.17
N ALA A 411 -7.62 10.43 -6.31
CA ALA A 411 -6.59 11.15 -7.04
C ALA A 411 -6.89 11.28 -8.54
N ILE A 412 -7.41 10.22 -9.16
CA ILE A 412 -7.84 10.23 -10.57
C ILE A 412 -8.99 11.21 -10.75
N CYS A 413 -10.01 11.16 -9.89
CA CYS A 413 -11.15 12.06 -9.98
C CYS A 413 -10.72 13.53 -9.89
N LEU A 414 -9.82 13.86 -8.95
CA LEU A 414 -9.35 15.23 -8.77
C LEU A 414 -8.50 15.70 -9.97
N ASP A 415 -7.66 14.83 -10.54
CA ASP A 415 -6.89 15.15 -11.75
C ASP A 415 -7.80 15.36 -12.97
N CYS A 416 -8.81 14.50 -13.16
CA CYS A 416 -9.82 14.67 -14.21
C CYS A 416 -10.57 15.99 -14.04
N LEU A 417 -11.01 16.32 -12.82
CA LEU A 417 -11.70 17.57 -12.54
C LEU A 417 -10.82 18.79 -12.84
N TYR A 418 -9.55 18.76 -12.42
CA TYR A 418 -8.59 19.82 -12.69
C TYR A 418 -8.38 20.06 -14.21
N ARG A 419 -8.34 18.97 -15.00
CA ARG A 419 -8.23 19.04 -16.47
C ARG A 419 -9.51 19.54 -17.13
N LEU A 420 -10.68 19.08 -16.67
CA LEU A 420 -11.99 19.54 -17.17
C LEU A 420 -12.20 21.04 -16.94
N LEU A 421 -11.68 21.58 -15.83
CA LEU A 421 -11.71 23.02 -15.51
C LEU A 421 -10.58 23.81 -16.21
N ASN A 422 -10.00 23.27 -17.28
CA ASN A 422 -8.98 23.88 -18.14
C ASN A 422 -7.75 24.42 -17.37
N LYS A 423 -7.41 23.82 -16.23
CA LYS A 423 -6.24 24.22 -15.40
C LYS A 423 -6.21 25.72 -15.06
N THR A 424 -7.37 26.34 -14.89
CA THR A 424 -7.49 27.76 -14.52
C THR A 424 -7.00 28.02 -13.09
N LYS A 425 -6.69 29.28 -12.75
CA LYS A 425 -6.38 29.68 -11.36
C LYS A 425 -7.49 29.27 -10.39
N PHE A 426 -8.74 29.35 -10.83
CA PHE A 426 -9.90 28.88 -10.09
C PHE A 426 -9.82 27.36 -9.84
N ALA A 427 -9.55 26.56 -10.88
CA ALA A 427 -9.38 25.11 -10.74
C ALA A 427 -8.27 24.75 -9.75
N THR A 428 -7.12 25.42 -9.81
CA THR A 428 -6.02 25.20 -8.86
C THR A 428 -6.46 25.51 -7.43
N THR A 429 -7.09 26.67 -7.20
CA THR A 429 -7.56 27.08 -5.87
C THR A 429 -8.59 26.09 -5.32
N PHE A 430 -9.51 25.65 -6.18
CA PHE A 430 -10.54 24.69 -5.83
C PHE A 430 -9.97 23.33 -5.43
N CYS A 431 -9.05 22.77 -6.22
CA CYS A 431 -8.39 21.50 -5.91
C CYS A 431 -7.54 21.60 -4.62
N VAL A 432 -6.82 22.71 -4.42
CA VAL A 432 -6.04 22.93 -3.19
C VAL A 432 -6.95 23.03 -1.96
N ALA A 433 -8.08 23.73 -2.06
CA ALA A 433 -9.05 23.82 -0.98
C ALA A 433 -9.59 22.43 -0.59
N ILE A 434 -9.93 21.58 -1.56
CA ILE A 434 -10.34 20.18 -1.32
C ILE A 434 -9.26 19.42 -0.54
N LEU A 435 -7.99 19.54 -0.94
CA LEU A 435 -6.88 18.85 -0.29
C LEU A 435 -6.65 19.34 1.14
N ILE A 436 -6.75 20.65 1.39
CA ILE A 436 -6.63 21.22 2.74
C ILE A 436 -7.76 20.72 3.63
N ILE A 437 -9.00 20.74 3.16
CA ILE A 437 -10.17 20.23 3.90
C ILE A 437 -9.98 18.74 4.22
N PHE A 438 -9.52 17.95 3.25
CA PHE A 438 -9.22 16.53 3.45
C PHE A 438 -8.22 16.32 4.60
N VAL A 439 -7.07 17.01 4.56
CA VAL A 439 -6.01 16.85 5.57
C VAL A 439 -6.51 17.26 6.96
N ILE A 440 -7.20 18.40 7.08
CA ILE A 440 -7.72 18.87 8.38
C ILE A 440 -8.73 17.88 8.94
N ALA A 441 -9.69 17.43 8.12
CA ALA A 441 -10.72 16.49 8.56
C ALA A 441 -10.12 15.12 8.95
N SER A 442 -9.16 14.60 8.18
CA SER A 442 -8.49 13.34 8.52
C SER A 442 -7.65 13.44 9.80
N PHE A 443 -6.91 14.53 9.98
CA PHE A 443 -6.14 14.75 11.20
C PHE A 443 -7.06 14.91 12.42
N SER A 444 -8.16 15.65 12.27
CA SER A 444 -9.19 15.78 13.32
C SER A 444 -9.74 14.41 13.74
N ARG A 445 -9.98 13.49 12.79
CA ARG A 445 -10.42 12.13 13.11
C ARG A 445 -9.35 11.32 13.82
N ILE A 446 -8.10 11.36 13.35
CA ILE A 446 -6.98 10.67 14.02
C ILE A 446 -6.86 11.15 15.47
N ALA A 447 -6.88 12.47 15.69
CA ALA A 447 -6.81 13.07 17.01
C ALA A 447 -8.02 12.69 17.88
N ALA A 448 -9.24 12.66 17.33
CA ALA A 448 -10.44 12.26 18.06
C ALA A 448 -10.40 10.78 18.46
N LEU A 449 -9.95 9.89 17.57
CA LEU A 449 -9.79 8.46 17.87
C LEU A 449 -8.76 8.24 18.96
N HIS A 450 -7.61 8.91 18.87
CA HIS A 450 -6.58 8.83 19.90
C HIS A 450 -7.11 9.37 21.23
N ARG A 451 -7.66 10.59 21.27
CA ARG A 451 -8.14 11.21 22.52
C ARG A 451 -9.21 10.38 23.23
N ASN A 452 -10.15 9.81 22.48
CA ASN A 452 -11.32 9.16 23.07
C ASN A 452 -11.16 7.66 23.31
N TYR A 453 -10.19 7.01 22.65
CA TYR A 453 -10.05 5.53 22.68
C TYR A 453 -8.61 5.04 22.99
N SER A 454 -7.68 5.92 23.36
CA SER A 454 -6.32 5.52 23.77
C SER A 454 -6.21 5.01 25.20
N GLY A 455 -7.29 5.07 25.99
CA GLY A 455 -7.25 4.74 27.42
C GLY A 455 -6.65 3.35 27.74
N LEU A 456 -6.84 2.36 26.87
CA LEU A 456 -6.22 1.05 27.03
C LEU A 456 -4.68 1.13 26.97
N LEU A 457 -4.14 1.86 25.99
CA LEU A 457 -2.68 2.03 25.82
C LEU A 457 -2.08 2.76 27.03
N ASP A 458 -2.77 3.79 27.53
CA ASP A 458 -2.32 4.56 28.70
C ASP A 458 -2.31 3.69 29.96
N ILE A 459 -3.37 2.91 30.20
CA ILE A 459 -3.45 1.99 31.35
C ILE A 459 -2.31 0.96 31.31
N TYR A 460 -2.06 0.32 30.16
CA TYR A 460 -1.00 -0.68 30.05
C TYR A 460 0.39 -0.07 30.17
N LYS A 461 0.59 1.16 29.67
CA LYS A 461 1.83 1.90 29.82
C LYS A 461 2.10 2.23 31.29
N ASP A 462 1.11 2.75 32.01
CA ASP A 462 1.23 3.08 33.43
C ASP A 462 1.44 1.84 34.30
N PHE A 463 0.74 0.76 33.98
CA PHE A 463 0.92 -0.52 34.65
C PHE A 463 2.32 -1.09 34.43
N ASN A 464 2.85 -1.03 33.21
CA ASN A 464 4.22 -1.43 32.92
C ASN A 464 5.24 -0.58 33.70
N ASN A 465 5.04 0.73 33.77
CA ASN A 465 5.91 1.63 34.54
C ASN A 465 5.93 1.28 36.03
N LYS A 466 4.76 1.00 36.63
CA LYS A 466 4.65 0.56 38.03
C LYS A 466 5.36 -0.78 38.28
N ILE A 467 5.16 -1.77 37.42
CA ILE A 467 5.86 -3.06 37.55
C ILE A 467 7.37 -2.87 37.44
N SER A 468 7.83 -2.03 36.52
CA SER A 468 9.26 -1.75 36.36
C SER A 468 9.84 -1.06 37.60
N SER A 469 9.15 -0.09 38.18
CA SER A 469 9.60 0.56 39.43
C SER A 469 9.66 -0.43 40.60
N ASP A 470 8.65 -1.28 40.73
CA ASP A 470 8.58 -2.27 41.82
C ASP A 470 9.69 -3.31 41.69
N ARG A 471 10.02 -3.76 40.47
CA ARG A 471 11.16 -4.66 40.23
C ARG A 471 12.48 -4.04 40.64
N ILE A 472 12.71 -2.77 40.32
CA ILE A 472 13.94 -2.05 40.70
C ILE A 472 14.01 -1.94 42.22
N LEU A 473 12.90 -1.62 42.88
CA LEU A 473 12.81 -1.57 44.34
C LEU A 473 13.18 -2.92 44.97
N ILE A 474 12.58 -4.02 44.49
CA ILE A 474 12.84 -5.38 44.98
C ILE A 474 14.31 -5.76 44.76
N GLN A 475 14.89 -5.49 43.58
CA GLN A 475 16.30 -5.77 43.32
C GLN A 475 17.23 -4.99 44.26
N ASN A 476 16.89 -3.73 44.57
CA ASN A 476 17.65 -2.92 45.51
C ASN A 476 17.54 -3.44 46.96
N LEU A 477 16.37 -3.94 47.36
CA LEU A 477 16.17 -4.56 48.66
C LEU A 477 16.95 -5.86 48.80
N ILE A 478 16.92 -6.73 47.77
CA ILE A 478 17.70 -7.98 47.75
C ILE A 478 19.20 -7.70 47.85
N ARG A 479 19.71 -6.69 47.11
CA ARG A 479 21.13 -6.27 47.20
C ARG A 479 21.52 -5.76 48.58
N LYS A 480 20.61 -5.03 49.26
CA LYS A 480 20.84 -4.56 50.63
C LYS A 480 20.86 -5.72 51.63
N SER A 481 19.94 -6.70 51.50
CA SER A 481 19.93 -7.88 52.38
C SER A 481 21.09 -8.84 52.14
N SER A 482 21.71 -8.84 50.95
CA SER A 482 22.88 -9.67 50.65
C SER A 482 24.22 -9.01 51.01
N SER A 483 24.21 -7.75 51.43
CA SER A 483 25.39 -6.98 51.85
C SER A 483 25.46 -6.72 53.36
N SER A 484 24.41 -7.12 54.09
CA SER A 484 24.38 -7.33 55.54
C SER A 484 24.59 -8.79 55.86
#